data_AF-A0A954G2C7-F1
#
_entry.id   AF-A0A954G2C7-F1
#
_cell.length_a   1.000
_cell.length_b   1.000
_cell.length_c   1.000
_cell.angle_alpha   90.00
_cell.angle_beta   90.00
_cell.angle_gamma   90.00
#
_symmetry.space_group_name_H-M   'P 1'
#
loop_
_entity.id
_entity.type
_entity.pdbx_description
1 polymer ?
#
loop_
_entity_poly.entity_id
_entity_poly.type
_entity_poly.pdbx_seq_one_letter_code
_entity_poly.pdbx_strand_id
1 'polypeptide(L)'
;MGSSHDQFVKYPRTPHLFGSTGTADDKRLSEQASLQFIADPSLIVEEKIDGTNVGLHFAPTGELVLQCRGHLINEGMHPQYDLFKQWAMVKRPVLEQMLEDRFILFGEWV
;
A
#
# COMPACT_ATOMS: atom_id res chain seq x y z
N MET A 1 -3.80 -0.83 13.42
CA MET A 1 -2.58 -1.19 12.67
C MET A 1 -2.72 -2.65 12.31
N GLY A 2 -2.68 -3.01 11.02
CA GLY A 2 -2.76 -4.40 10.59
C GLY A 2 -1.46 -5.11 10.95
N SER A 3 -1.54 -6.11 11.83
CA SER A 3 -0.42 -7.01 12.11
C SER A 3 -0.22 -7.96 10.93
N SER A 4 1.04 -8.22 10.59
CA SER A 4 1.56 -9.13 9.56
C SER A 4 1.24 -10.63 9.74
N HIS A 5 0.41 -11.00 10.72
CA HIS A 5 0.18 -12.41 11.04
C HIS A 5 -0.93 -13.00 10.16
N ASP A 6 -0.53 -13.79 9.16
CA ASP A 6 -1.30 -14.75 8.34
C ASP A 6 -2.50 -14.26 7.52
N GLN A 7 -2.91 -13.00 7.66
CA GLN A 7 -4.06 -12.47 6.93
C GLN A 7 -3.64 -11.37 5.96
N PHE A 8 -4.01 -11.55 4.69
CA PHE A 8 -3.81 -10.54 3.66
C PHE A 8 -4.43 -9.19 4.07
N VAL A 9 -3.59 -8.17 4.25
CA VAL A 9 -4.01 -6.82 4.59
C VAL A 9 -4.16 -5.98 3.32
N LYS A 10 -5.40 -5.64 2.99
CA LYS A 10 -5.68 -4.74 1.86
C LYS A 10 -5.17 -3.34 2.15
N TYR A 11 -4.49 -2.74 1.16
CA TYR A 11 -4.13 -1.32 1.24
C TYR A 11 -5.40 -0.46 1.39
N PRO A 12 -5.43 0.49 2.34
CA PRO A 12 -6.60 1.36 2.53
C PRO A 12 -7.01 2.08 1.24
N ARG A 13 -8.33 2.31 1.11
CA ARG A 13 -8.85 3.13 0.02
C ARG A 13 -8.80 4.60 0.43
N THR A 14 -8.18 5.44 -0.38
CA THR A 14 -8.21 6.90 -0.25
C THR A 14 -9.60 7.41 -0.61
N PRO A 15 -10.36 8.01 0.32
CA PRO A 15 -11.66 8.57 0.00
C PRO A 15 -11.50 9.91 -0.75
N HIS A 16 -12.44 10.18 -1.64
CA HIS A 16 -12.56 11.48 -2.28
C HIS A 16 -13.13 12.51 -1.31
N LEU A 17 -12.54 13.70 -1.32
CA LEU A 17 -13.10 14.88 -0.65
C LEU A 17 -14.39 15.30 -1.35
N PHE A 18 -15.28 15.95 -0.59
CA PHE A 18 -16.50 16.53 -1.13
C PHE A 18 -16.16 17.53 -2.26
N GLY A 19 -16.94 17.48 -3.34
CA GLY A 19 -16.70 18.26 -4.57
C GLY A 19 -15.74 17.61 -5.57
N SER A 20 -15.03 16.53 -5.21
CA SER A 20 -14.21 15.78 -6.17
C SER A 20 -15.06 14.91 -7.10
N THR A 21 -14.67 14.88 -8.37
CA THR A 21 -15.15 13.88 -9.34
C THR A 21 -14.50 12.52 -9.06
N GLY A 22 -15.23 11.45 -9.36
CA GLY A 22 -14.82 10.05 -9.16
C GLY A 22 -15.89 9.11 -9.71
N THR A 23 -15.66 7.82 -9.63
CA THR A 23 -16.64 6.77 -10.00
C THR A 23 -17.67 6.54 -8.89
N ALA A 24 -18.69 5.71 -9.18
CA ALA A 24 -19.73 5.39 -8.20
C ALA A 24 -19.22 4.52 -7.03
N ASP A 25 -18.18 3.72 -7.26
CA ASP A 25 -17.63 2.77 -6.28
C ASP A 25 -16.60 3.39 -5.33
N ASP A 26 -16.27 4.67 -5.56
CA ASP A 26 -15.30 5.40 -4.77
C ASP A 26 -15.87 5.80 -3.41
N LYS A 27 -15.03 5.63 -2.38
CA LYS A 27 -15.38 6.16 -1.05
C LYS A 27 -15.40 7.68 -1.13
N ARG A 28 -16.43 8.30 -0.56
CA ARG A 28 -16.60 9.76 -0.54
C ARG A 28 -16.81 10.22 0.89
N LEU A 29 -16.12 11.30 1.26
CA LEU A 29 -16.39 12.01 2.50
C LEU A 29 -17.59 12.95 2.28
N SER A 30 -18.37 13.17 3.34
CA SER A 30 -19.33 14.27 3.36
C SER A 30 -18.59 15.61 3.35
N GLU A 31 -19.30 16.69 3.05
CA GLU A 31 -18.75 18.04 3.13
C GLU A 31 -18.14 18.33 4.50
N GLN A 32 -18.90 18.05 5.57
CA GLN A 32 -18.45 18.26 6.95
C GLN A 32 -17.19 17.42 7.27
N ALA A 33 -17.16 16.14 6.89
CA ALA A 33 -16.00 15.28 7.13
C ALA A 33 -14.77 15.72 6.33
N SER A 34 -14.97 16.24 5.11
CA SER A 34 -13.90 16.80 4.28
C SER A 34 -13.29 18.05 4.93
N LEU A 35 -14.13 18.97 5.41
CA LEU A 35 -13.68 20.18 6.11
C LEU A 35 -12.91 19.83 7.39
N GLN A 36 -13.39 18.85 8.16
CA GLN A 36 -12.69 18.36 9.35
C GLN A 36 -11.33 17.74 9.01
N PHE A 37 -11.26 16.91 7.96
CA PHE A 37 -10.01 16.30 7.51
C PHE A 37 -8.98 17.35 7.06
N ILE A 38 -9.41 18.38 6.33
CA ILE A 38 -8.54 19.45 5.85
C ILE A 38 -8.07 20.37 7.00
N ALA A 39 -8.91 20.58 8.01
CA ALA A 39 -8.59 21.44 9.15
C ALA A 39 -7.65 20.78 10.17
N ASP A 40 -7.34 19.49 10.04
CA ASP A 40 -6.44 18.79 10.94
C ASP A 40 -5.00 19.30 10.76
N PRO A 41 -4.35 19.84 11.81
CA PRO A 41 -2.99 20.36 11.71
C PRO A 41 -1.93 19.27 11.45
N SER A 42 -2.28 18.00 11.61
CA SER A 42 -1.42 16.85 11.26
C SER A 42 -1.54 16.41 9.80
N LEU A 43 -2.36 17.10 8.99
CA LEU A 43 -2.50 16.81 7.57
C LEU A 43 -1.16 16.94 6.84
N ILE A 44 -0.79 15.88 6.13
CA ILE A 44 0.34 15.84 5.21
C ILE A 44 -0.23 15.69 3.80
N VAL A 45 0.34 16.44 2.86
CA VAL A 45 0.01 16.35 1.43
C VAL A 45 1.20 15.74 0.70
N GLU A 46 0.97 14.62 0.04
CA GLU A 46 1.96 13.93 -0.78
C GLU A 46 1.46 13.84 -2.23
N GLU A 47 2.39 13.74 -3.17
CA GLU A 47 2.06 13.51 -4.57
C GLU A 47 1.40 12.14 -4.73
N LYS A 48 0.27 12.10 -5.44
CA LYS A 48 -0.36 10.84 -5.83
C LYS A 48 0.33 10.31 -7.08
N ILE A 49 1.19 9.31 -6.89
CA ILE A 49 1.83 8.60 -7.99
C ILE A 49 0.81 7.71 -8.71
N ASP A 50 0.81 7.76 -10.05
CA ASP A 50 -0.01 6.92 -10.92
C ASP A 50 0.81 5.70 -11.37
N GLY A 51 0.91 4.71 -10.49
CA GLY A 51 1.61 3.47 -10.73
C GLY A 51 0.72 2.26 -10.45
N THR A 52 1.35 1.19 -9.94
CA THR A 52 0.64 0.06 -9.35
C THR A 52 0.90 -0.08 -7.87
N ASN A 53 -0.18 -0.14 -7.08
CA ASN A 53 -0.09 -0.37 -5.65
C ASN A 53 0.58 -1.71 -5.34
N VAL A 54 1.65 -1.65 -4.55
CA VAL A 54 2.40 -2.80 -4.06
C VAL A 54 2.54 -2.76 -2.55
N GLY A 55 2.73 -3.95 -1.97
CA GLY A 55 3.09 -4.12 -0.58
C GLY A 55 4.16 -5.20 -0.42
N LEU A 56 4.96 -5.07 0.64
CA LEU A 56 6.04 -5.98 0.98
C LEU A 56 6.09 -6.17 2.49
N HIS A 57 6.20 -7.40 2.95
CA HIS A 57 6.46 -7.74 4.35
C HIS A 57 7.22 -9.05 4.48
N PHE A 58 7.63 -9.38 5.70
CA PHE A 58 8.24 -10.66 6.02
C PHE A 58 7.31 -11.47 6.90
N ALA A 59 7.13 -12.74 6.55
CA ALA A 59 6.46 -13.70 7.43
C ALA A 59 7.37 -14.06 8.61
N PRO A 60 6.83 -14.60 9.73
CA PRO A 60 7.62 -15.07 10.87
C PRO A 60 8.68 -16.13 10.49
N THR A 61 8.51 -16.82 9.36
CA THR A 61 9.46 -17.77 8.78
C THR A 61 10.66 -17.11 8.08
N GLY A 62 10.67 -15.78 7.95
CA GLY A 62 11.65 -15.02 7.18
C GLY A 62 11.38 -15.03 5.66
N GLU A 63 10.21 -15.51 5.24
CA GLU A 63 9.81 -15.47 3.83
C GLU A 63 9.43 -14.04 3.42
N LEU A 64 9.95 -13.59 2.29
CA LEU A 64 9.59 -12.31 1.67
C LEU A 64 8.25 -12.46 0.96
N VAL A 65 7.24 -11.75 1.44
CA VAL A 65 5.89 -11.77 0.86
C VAL A 65 5.63 -10.46 0.13
N LEU A 66 5.27 -10.58 -1.15
CA LEU A 66 4.92 -9.47 -2.02
C LEU A 66 3.42 -9.48 -2.30
N GLN A 67 2.82 -8.31 -2.39
CA GLN A 67 1.39 -8.18 -2.68
C GLN A 67 1.07 -7.00 -3.58
N CYS A 68 -0.01 -7.13 -4.34
CA CYS A 68 -0.68 -6.00 -4.96
C CYS A 68 -1.90 -5.62 -4.09
N ARG A 69 -2.68 -4.63 -4.53
CA ARG A 69 -3.87 -4.17 -3.80
C ARG A 69 -4.88 -5.29 -3.47
N GLY A 70 -5.00 -6.29 -4.34
CA GLY A 70 -6.06 -7.30 -4.28
C GLY A 70 -5.65 -8.65 -3.71
N HIS A 71 -4.37 -9.04 -3.87
CA HIS A 71 -3.87 -10.37 -3.53
C HIS A 71 -2.34 -10.40 -3.47
N LEU A 72 -1.77 -11.54 -3.10
CA LEU A 72 -0.33 -11.80 -3.13
C LEU A 72 0.21 -11.88 -4.56
N ILE A 73 1.45 -11.44 -4.76
CA ILE A 73 2.13 -11.48 -6.05
C ILE A 73 2.84 -12.83 -6.19
N ASN A 74 2.42 -13.63 -7.17
CA ASN A 74 2.99 -14.93 -7.49
C ASN A 74 3.71 -14.91 -8.86
N GLU A 75 4.24 -16.07 -9.26
CA GLU A 75 4.79 -16.30 -10.60
C GLU A 75 3.70 -16.20 -11.69
N GLY A 76 4.09 -15.81 -12.91
CA GLY A 76 3.19 -15.72 -14.06
C GLY A 76 2.22 -14.53 -14.05
N MET A 77 2.32 -13.63 -13.06
CA MET A 77 1.58 -12.37 -13.03
C MET A 77 2.15 -11.34 -14.03
N HIS A 78 1.48 -10.18 -14.13
CA HIS A 78 1.86 -9.12 -15.06
C HIS A 78 3.37 -8.78 -14.99
N PRO A 79 4.09 -8.68 -16.12
CA PRO A 79 5.55 -8.53 -16.14
C PRO A 79 6.11 -7.34 -15.35
N GLN A 80 5.31 -6.29 -15.14
CA GLN A 80 5.68 -5.15 -14.29
C GLN A 80 6.10 -5.58 -12.87
N TYR A 81 5.54 -6.67 -12.35
CA TYR A 81 5.87 -7.18 -11.03
C TYR A 81 7.20 -7.93 -11.02
N ASP A 82 7.75 -8.32 -12.16
CA ASP A 82 9.05 -9.01 -12.19
C ASP A 82 10.19 -8.04 -11.87
N LEU A 83 10.11 -6.79 -12.34
CA LEU A 83 11.04 -5.73 -11.93
C LEU A 83 10.91 -5.41 -10.43
N PHE A 84 9.68 -5.39 -9.91
CA PHE A 84 9.45 -5.20 -8.47
C PHE A 84 10.05 -6.34 -7.63
N LYS A 85 9.85 -7.60 -8.05
CA LYS A 85 10.47 -8.77 -7.40
C LYS A 85 12.00 -8.66 -7.35
N GLN A 86 12.61 -8.26 -8.47
CA GLN A 86 14.06 -8.07 -8.56
C GLN A 86 14.54 -6.96 -7.60
N TRP A 87 13.87 -5.82 -7.60
CA TRP A 87 14.17 -4.72 -6.68
C TRP A 87 14.03 -5.15 -5.21
N ALA A 88 12.96 -5.87 -4.88
CA ALA A 88 12.70 -6.36 -3.53
C ALA A 88 13.80 -7.32 -3.06
N MET A 89 14.27 -8.22 -3.93
CA MET A 89 15.39 -9.12 -3.63
C MET A 89 16.70 -8.36 -3.39
N VAL A 90 16.98 -7.31 -4.16
CA VAL A 90 18.17 -6.46 -3.95
C VAL A 90 18.09 -5.69 -2.64
N LYS A 91 16.90 -5.19 -2.27
CA LYS A 91 16.68 -4.41 -1.03
C LYS A 91 16.42 -5.27 0.20
N ARG A 92 16.23 -6.57 0.03
CA ARG A 92 15.88 -7.52 1.10
C ARG A 92 16.73 -7.35 2.37
N PRO A 93 18.08 -7.31 2.34
CA PRO A 93 18.87 -7.21 3.58
C PRO A 93 18.56 -5.95 4.40
N VAL A 94 18.30 -4.83 3.73
CA VAL A 94 17.96 -3.56 4.39
C VAL A 94 16.52 -3.60 4.92
N LEU A 95 15.59 -4.12 4.12
CA LEU A 95 14.19 -4.19 4.48
C LEU A 95 13.93 -5.19 5.62
N GLU A 96 14.63 -6.33 5.64
CA GLU A 96 14.54 -7.31 6.74
C GLU A 96 14.92 -6.66 8.08
N GLN A 97 16.00 -5.87 8.11
CA GLN A 97 16.43 -5.16 9.31
C GLN A 97 15.44 -4.07 9.75
N MET A 98 14.78 -3.39 8.81
CA MET A 98 13.89 -2.28 9.12
C MET A 98 12.47 -2.71 9.48
N LEU A 99 11.94 -3.70 8.78
CA LEU A 99 10.54 -4.12 8.88
C LEU A 99 10.34 -5.27 9.86
N GLU A 100 11.36 -6.13 10.02
CA GLU A 100 11.26 -7.41 10.72
C GLU A 100 10.02 -8.19 10.22
N ASP A 101 9.44 -9.05 11.04
CA ASP A 101 8.15 -9.69 10.77
C ASP A 101 6.96 -8.86 11.29
N ARG A 102 7.12 -7.53 11.42
CA ARG A 102 6.17 -6.66 12.16
C ARG A 102 5.42 -5.66 11.30
N PHE A 103 6.03 -5.23 10.20
CA PHE A 103 5.51 -4.15 9.38
C PHE A 103 5.28 -4.57 7.93
N ILE A 104 4.24 -3.98 7.32
CA ILE A 104 3.99 -4.05 5.89
C ILE A 104 4.34 -2.69 5.30
N LEU A 105 5.31 -2.68 4.38
CA LEU A 105 5.63 -1.51 3.57
C LEU A 105 4.69 -1.45 2.38
N PHE A 106 3.93 -0.37 2.26
CA PHE A 106 3.09 -0.10 1.10
C PHE A 106 3.70 1.02 0.24
N GLY A 107 3.46 0.96 -1.06
CA GLY A 107 3.90 1.99 -1.99
C GLY A 107 3.25 1.87 -3.36
N GLU A 108 3.63 2.78 -4.25
CA GLU A 108 3.31 2.75 -5.68
C GLU A 108 4.56 2.36 -6.47
N TRP A 109 4.43 1.38 -7.35
CA TRP A 109 5.49 0.93 -8.24
C TRP A 109 5.33 1.59 -9.62
N VAL A 110 6.40 2.21 -10.10
CA VAL A 110 6.51 2.89 -11.41
C VAL A 110 7.77 2.48 -12.14
#